data_AF-A0A7C2RVL6-F1
#
_entry.id   AF-A0A7C2RVL6-F1
#
_cell.length_a   1.000
_cell.length_b   1.000
_cell.length_c   1.000
_cell.angle_alpha   90.00
_cell.angle_beta   90.00
_cell.angle_gamma   90.00
#
_symmetry.space_group_name_H-M   'P 1'
#
loop_
_entity.id
_entity.type
_entity.pdbx_description
1 polymer ?
#
loop_
_entity_poly.entity_id
_entity_poly.type
_entity_poly.pdbx_seq_one_letter_code
_entity_poly.pdbx_strand_id
1 'polypeptide(L)'
;ISFSLSLSVGRSPTAVAVADFNGDGFQDGAIGAQGQSVGGTANAGQVYIFFGSSSFDATADLALHQATPTPEAHFGISLATGDVNRDGRQDLIVGATRPPRSRANANQGEIHVFFGGNPLSAMAGFEFQQPSVTGLGQSLGAGDVDRDGSSDIIAGVPSTDAGGATSAGKVLIFYGGPGLDGLDDIQLQSPAPVRNELFGTTVAAGDVNGDRRTDVVVGAIYKSVVPPSGPGKVFVFLGQ
;
A
#
# COMPACT_ATOMS: atom_id res chain seq x y z
N ILE A 1 -8.81 22.15 14.64
CA ILE A 1 -9.00 20.87 15.36
C ILE A 1 -9.39 21.22 16.79
N SER A 2 -10.58 20.84 17.26
CA SER A 2 -11.17 21.26 18.55
C SER A 2 -11.45 20.12 19.53
N PHE A 3 -11.17 18.88 19.14
CA PHE A 3 -11.35 17.67 19.94
C PHE A 3 -10.34 16.60 19.50
N SER A 4 -10.01 15.68 20.41
CA SER A 4 -9.18 14.51 20.14
C SER A 4 -9.85 13.26 20.69
N LEU A 5 -9.90 12.20 19.88
CA LEU A 5 -10.34 10.87 20.26
C LEU A 5 -9.18 9.89 20.11
N SER A 6 -9.04 8.96 21.05
CA SER A 6 -8.03 7.90 20.99
C SER A 6 -8.69 6.59 20.56
N LEU A 7 -8.22 6.00 19.48
CA LEU A 7 -8.65 4.69 18.99
C LEU A 7 -7.76 3.60 19.59
N SER A 8 -8.35 2.59 20.21
CA SER A 8 -7.58 1.42 20.65
C SER A 8 -7.41 0.48 19.47
N VAL A 9 -6.20 0.44 18.92
CA VAL A 9 -5.83 -0.45 17.82
C VAL A 9 -4.75 -1.43 18.29
N GLY A 10 -4.60 -2.55 17.58
CA GLY A 10 -3.64 -3.60 17.91
C GLY A 10 -2.17 -3.15 17.92
N ARG A 11 -1.25 -4.12 18.01
CA ARG A 11 0.18 -3.82 18.18
C ARG A 11 0.80 -3.20 16.93
N SER A 12 1.64 -2.18 17.14
CA SER A 12 2.41 -1.47 16.11
C SER A 12 1.54 -0.86 14.99
N PRO A 13 0.68 0.12 15.30
CA PRO A 13 -0.04 0.85 14.25
C PRO A 13 0.95 1.61 13.37
N THR A 14 0.88 1.43 12.05
CA THR A 14 1.87 2.01 11.10
C THR A 14 1.28 2.69 9.89
N ALA A 15 0.03 2.38 9.53
CA ALA A 15 -0.60 2.92 8.35
C ALA A 15 -2.02 3.39 8.68
N VAL A 16 -2.46 4.43 7.97
CA VAL A 16 -3.80 4.99 8.05
C VAL A 16 -4.30 5.22 6.63
N ALA A 17 -5.54 4.86 6.35
CA ALA A 17 -6.28 5.28 5.17
C ALA A 17 -7.66 5.78 5.57
N VAL A 18 -8.21 6.69 4.76
CA VAL A 18 -9.53 7.28 4.97
C VAL A 18 -10.28 7.27 3.64
N ALA A 19 -11.45 6.65 3.61
CA ALA A 19 -12.36 6.62 2.48
C ALA A 19 -13.75 6.18 2.96
N ASP A 20 -14.79 6.31 2.14
CA ASP A 20 -16.11 5.73 2.41
C ASP A 20 -16.09 4.24 1.97
N PHE A 21 -15.64 3.35 2.85
CA PHE A 21 -15.47 1.92 2.53
C PHE A 21 -16.80 1.17 2.60
N ASN A 22 -17.75 1.64 3.42
CA ASN A 22 -19.07 1.03 3.53
C ASN A 22 -20.13 1.65 2.58
N GLY A 23 -19.80 2.74 1.89
CA GLY A 23 -20.65 3.42 0.92
C GLY A 23 -21.85 4.14 1.53
N ASP A 24 -21.75 4.62 2.76
CA ASP A 24 -22.84 5.31 3.48
C ASP A 24 -22.77 6.85 3.40
N GLY A 25 -21.75 7.38 2.74
CA GLY A 25 -21.51 8.81 2.56
C GLY A 25 -20.67 9.47 3.65
N PHE A 26 -20.31 8.76 4.71
CA PHE A 26 -19.31 9.20 5.70
C PHE A 26 -17.93 8.64 5.36
N GLN A 27 -16.89 9.35 5.77
CA GLN A 27 -15.52 8.84 5.62
C GLN A 27 -15.20 7.91 6.80
N ASP A 28 -14.73 6.72 6.49
CA ASP A 28 -14.30 5.68 7.41
C ASP A 28 -12.79 5.75 7.63
N GLY A 29 -12.32 5.22 8.76
CA GLY A 29 -10.90 5.08 9.07
C GLY A 29 -10.44 3.64 9.00
N ALA A 30 -9.33 3.38 8.29
CA ALA A 30 -8.63 2.10 8.31
C ALA A 30 -7.25 2.26 8.96
N ILE A 31 -6.96 1.46 9.98
CA ILE A 31 -5.69 1.52 10.74
C ILE A 31 -4.97 0.19 10.68
N GLY A 32 -3.79 0.18 10.05
CA GLY A 32 -2.95 -1.01 9.94
C GLY A 32 -2.12 -1.24 11.19
N ALA A 33 -2.30 -2.40 11.85
CA ALA A 33 -1.60 -2.86 13.04
C ALA A 33 -0.73 -4.08 12.69
N GLN A 34 0.37 -3.85 11.97
CA GLN A 34 1.23 -4.88 11.41
C GLN A 34 1.89 -5.82 12.45
N GLY A 35 1.94 -5.45 13.73
CA GLY A 35 2.52 -6.25 14.81
C GLY A 35 1.51 -7.15 15.53
N GLN A 36 0.25 -7.12 15.10
CA GLN A 36 -0.83 -7.84 15.76
C GLN A 36 -0.74 -9.35 15.50
N SER A 37 -1.02 -10.16 16.52
CA SER A 37 -1.14 -11.61 16.38
C SER A 37 -2.58 -12.00 16.09
N VAL A 38 -2.81 -12.95 15.19
CA VAL A 38 -4.14 -13.40 14.76
C VAL A 38 -4.25 -14.89 14.98
N GLY A 39 -5.22 -15.35 15.78
CA GLY A 39 -5.43 -16.79 16.02
C GLY A 39 -4.22 -17.52 16.62
N GLY A 40 -3.33 -16.81 17.33
CA GLY A 40 -2.07 -17.34 17.85
C GLY A 40 -0.88 -17.23 16.88
N THR A 41 -1.11 -16.83 15.62
CA THR A 41 -0.05 -16.59 14.64
C THR A 41 0.63 -15.25 14.92
N ALA A 42 1.92 -15.29 15.25
CA ALA A 42 2.70 -14.12 15.65
C ALA A 42 2.93 -13.15 14.48
N ASN A 43 2.69 -11.85 14.72
CA ASN A 43 2.95 -10.77 13.77
C ASN A 43 2.30 -11.00 12.39
N ALA A 44 1.16 -11.69 12.35
CA ALA A 44 0.38 -11.84 11.13
C ALA A 44 -0.16 -10.49 10.64
N GLY A 45 -0.43 -9.56 11.56
CA GLY A 45 -0.97 -8.23 11.27
C GLY A 45 -2.49 -8.23 11.13
N GLN A 46 -3.10 -7.07 11.38
CA GLN A 46 -4.52 -6.80 11.18
C GLN A 46 -4.73 -5.37 10.70
N VAL A 47 -5.85 -5.11 10.04
CA VAL A 47 -6.34 -3.75 9.77
C VAL A 47 -7.67 -3.55 10.49
N TYR A 48 -7.78 -2.53 11.32
CA TYR A 48 -9.01 -2.17 12.01
C TYR A 48 -9.76 -1.12 11.21
N ILE A 49 -11.05 -1.36 10.95
CA ILE A 49 -11.94 -0.42 10.27
C ILE A 49 -12.86 0.22 11.30
N PHE A 50 -13.03 1.53 11.19
CA PHE A 50 -13.93 2.36 11.99
C PHE A 50 -14.85 3.10 11.03
N PHE A 51 -16.12 2.75 11.01
CA PHE A 51 -17.08 3.40 10.14
C PHE A 51 -17.38 4.82 10.62
N GLY A 52 -17.34 5.75 9.67
CA GLY A 52 -17.70 7.13 9.87
C GLY A 52 -19.18 7.25 10.22
N SER A 53 -19.52 8.21 11.09
CA SER A 53 -20.92 8.61 11.25
C SER A 53 -21.01 9.98 11.90
N SER A 54 -22.23 10.53 11.91
CA SER A 54 -22.54 11.74 12.70
C SER A 54 -22.28 11.58 14.21
N SER A 55 -22.20 10.33 14.70
CA SER A 55 -21.90 9.98 16.09
C SER A 55 -20.71 9.02 16.16
N PHE A 56 -19.60 9.37 15.49
CA PHE A 56 -18.39 8.54 15.43
C PHE A 56 -17.97 8.05 16.82
N ASP A 57 -17.73 6.75 16.94
CA ASP A 57 -17.24 6.13 18.16
C ASP A 57 -15.88 5.44 17.94
N ALA A 58 -15.17 5.16 19.04
CA ALA A 58 -13.80 4.66 19.00
C ALA A 58 -13.70 3.12 18.93
N THR A 59 -14.81 2.44 18.60
CA THR A 59 -14.88 0.97 18.49
C THR A 59 -14.66 0.57 17.04
N ALA A 60 -13.77 -0.39 16.80
CA ALA A 60 -13.59 -0.91 15.45
C ALA A 60 -14.80 -1.77 15.05
N ASP A 61 -15.37 -1.50 13.88
CA ASP A 61 -16.46 -2.27 13.29
C ASP A 61 -15.97 -3.59 12.68
N LEU A 62 -14.77 -3.57 12.09
CA LEU A 62 -14.14 -4.75 11.50
C LEU A 62 -12.66 -4.85 11.89
N ALA A 63 -12.16 -6.08 11.91
CA ALA A 63 -10.75 -6.40 11.99
C ALA A 63 -10.37 -7.35 10.83
N LEU A 64 -9.79 -6.79 9.79
CA LEU A 64 -9.37 -7.49 8.58
C LEU A 64 -8.00 -8.16 8.80
N HIS A 65 -7.80 -9.32 8.18
CA HIS A 65 -6.54 -10.06 8.15
C HIS A 65 -6.52 -11.02 6.96
N GLN A 66 -5.36 -11.63 6.67
CA GLN A 66 -5.27 -12.69 5.66
C GLN A 66 -6.24 -13.84 5.98
N ALA A 67 -6.88 -14.42 4.97
CA ALA A 67 -7.79 -15.55 5.14
C ALA A 67 -7.11 -16.74 5.87
N THR A 68 -5.83 -16.95 5.55
CA THR A 68 -4.93 -17.84 6.31
C THR A 68 -3.80 -17.00 6.90
N PRO A 69 -3.86 -16.64 8.20
CA PRO A 69 -2.81 -15.85 8.84
C PRO A 69 -1.44 -16.53 8.76
N THR A 70 -0.45 -15.84 8.19
CA THR A 70 0.92 -16.34 8.12
C THR A 70 1.82 -15.64 9.17
N PRO A 71 2.81 -16.33 9.77
CA PRO A 71 3.73 -15.67 10.71
C PRO A 71 4.56 -14.58 10.02
N GLU A 72 4.71 -13.43 10.68
CA GLU A 72 5.49 -12.29 10.16
C GLU A 72 5.00 -11.75 8.80
N ALA A 73 3.72 -11.95 8.47
CA ALA A 73 3.13 -11.37 7.25
C ALA A 73 3.04 -9.85 7.34
N HIS A 74 2.90 -9.31 8.56
CA HIS A 74 2.75 -7.88 8.79
C HIS A 74 1.63 -7.26 7.95
N PHE A 75 0.51 -7.97 7.81
CA PHE A 75 -0.68 -7.47 7.12
C PHE A 75 -1.12 -6.11 7.71
N GLY A 76 -1.34 -5.13 6.84
CA GLY A 76 -1.60 -3.75 7.24
C GLY A 76 -0.33 -2.90 7.42
N ILE A 77 0.83 -3.34 6.92
CA ILE A 77 2.07 -2.53 6.97
C ILE A 77 1.94 -1.24 6.15
N SER A 78 1.23 -1.29 5.03
CA SER A 78 0.90 -0.14 4.19
C SER A 78 -0.55 -0.23 3.73
N LEU A 79 -1.17 0.93 3.53
CA LEU A 79 -2.56 1.06 3.10
C LEU A 79 -2.65 2.08 1.96
N ALA A 80 -3.52 1.83 1.00
CA ALA A 80 -3.95 2.80 -0.01
C ALA A 80 -5.45 2.62 -0.28
N THR A 81 -6.06 3.57 -1.00
CA THR A 81 -7.48 3.53 -1.35
C THR A 81 -7.71 4.08 -2.75
N GLY A 82 -8.67 3.50 -3.44
CA GLY A 82 -9.08 3.84 -4.81
C GLY A 82 -10.19 2.88 -5.26
N ASP A 83 -10.98 3.27 -6.27
CA ASP A 83 -11.97 2.37 -6.90
C ASP A 83 -11.22 1.49 -7.93
N VAL A 84 -10.65 0.37 -7.47
CA VAL A 84 -9.77 -0.46 -8.32
C VAL A 84 -10.54 -1.51 -9.11
N ASN A 85 -11.78 -1.80 -8.74
CA ASN A 85 -12.65 -2.72 -9.50
C ASN A 85 -13.67 -2.00 -10.39
N ARG A 86 -13.72 -0.67 -10.34
CA ARG A 86 -14.60 0.22 -11.12
C ARG A 86 -16.08 0.02 -10.82
N ASP A 87 -16.43 -0.24 -9.56
CA ASP A 87 -17.82 -0.38 -9.12
C ASP A 87 -18.42 0.93 -8.57
N GLY A 88 -17.63 2.00 -8.54
CA GLY A 88 -18.02 3.32 -8.05
C GLY A 88 -17.82 3.51 -6.54
N ARG A 89 -17.20 2.56 -5.85
CA ARG A 89 -16.91 2.63 -4.40
C ARG A 89 -15.41 2.65 -4.16
N GLN A 90 -15.01 3.20 -3.02
CA GLN A 90 -13.61 3.23 -2.65
C GLN A 90 -13.21 1.88 -2.04
N ASP A 91 -12.20 1.24 -2.63
CA ASP A 91 -11.63 0.00 -2.12
C ASP A 91 -10.48 0.29 -1.16
N LEU A 92 -10.21 -0.69 -0.29
CA LEU A 92 -9.04 -0.68 0.59
C LEU A 92 -7.98 -1.64 0.06
N ILE A 93 -6.79 -1.12 -0.22
CA ILE A 93 -5.63 -1.88 -0.67
C ILE A 93 -4.68 -2.05 0.51
N VAL A 94 -4.35 -3.28 0.85
CA VAL A 94 -3.57 -3.65 2.03
C VAL A 94 -2.31 -4.39 1.62
N GLY A 95 -1.16 -3.85 2.05
CA GLY A 95 0.12 -4.53 1.94
C GLY A 95 0.31 -5.55 3.06
N ALA A 96 0.84 -6.71 2.72
CA ALA A 96 1.29 -7.72 3.67
C ALA A 96 2.69 -8.17 3.27
N THR A 97 3.71 -7.61 3.92
CA THR A 97 5.07 -8.03 3.66
C THR A 97 5.96 -7.88 4.87
N ARG A 98 6.93 -8.79 4.94
CA ARG A 98 7.94 -8.73 5.97
C ARG A 98 8.98 -7.67 5.62
N PRO A 99 9.17 -6.62 6.44
CA PRO A 99 10.25 -5.67 6.22
C PRO A 99 11.58 -6.44 6.14
N PRO A 100 12.32 -6.33 5.02
CA PRO A 100 13.53 -7.12 4.85
C PRO A 100 14.59 -6.67 5.85
N ARG A 101 14.96 -7.54 6.80
CA ARG A 101 16.09 -7.30 7.72
C ARG A 101 17.45 -7.50 7.03
N SER A 102 17.46 -8.26 5.93
CA SER A 102 18.58 -8.51 5.03
C SER A 102 18.08 -9.17 3.73
N ARG A 103 18.90 -9.22 2.68
CA ARG A 103 18.58 -9.90 1.40
C ARG A 103 18.17 -11.37 1.56
N ALA A 104 18.74 -12.08 2.54
CA ALA A 104 18.41 -13.47 2.81
C ALA A 104 17.02 -13.67 3.45
N ASN A 105 16.38 -12.57 3.88
CA ASN A 105 15.04 -12.53 4.48
C ASN A 105 14.04 -11.76 3.61
N ALA A 106 14.31 -11.65 2.31
CA ALA A 106 13.43 -11.06 1.32
C ALA A 106 12.14 -11.90 1.20
N ASN A 107 11.06 -11.46 1.84
CA ASN A 107 9.72 -11.99 1.57
C ASN A 107 9.23 -11.40 0.23
N GLN A 108 8.55 -12.20 -0.58
CA GLN A 108 7.93 -11.74 -1.82
C GLN A 108 6.90 -10.65 -1.52
N GLY A 109 6.15 -10.82 -0.44
CA GLY A 109 5.08 -9.91 -0.05
C GLY A 109 3.82 -10.11 -0.90
N GLU A 110 2.72 -9.59 -0.40
CA GLU A 110 1.39 -9.77 -0.96
C GLU A 110 0.60 -8.45 -0.90
N ILE A 111 -0.35 -8.29 -1.81
CA ILE A 111 -1.33 -7.22 -1.79
C ILE A 111 -2.72 -7.85 -1.72
N HIS A 112 -3.55 -7.36 -0.82
CA HIS A 112 -4.95 -7.75 -0.67
C HIS A 112 -5.83 -6.52 -0.91
N VAL A 113 -6.89 -6.69 -1.68
CA VAL A 113 -7.87 -5.65 -1.98
C VAL A 113 -9.21 -6.06 -1.37
N PHE A 114 -9.75 -5.19 -0.52
CA PHE A 114 -11.08 -5.31 0.05
C PHE A 114 -11.99 -4.35 -0.70
N PHE A 115 -12.87 -4.91 -1.52
CA PHE A 115 -13.80 -4.09 -2.30
C PHE A 115 -14.78 -3.38 -1.39
N GLY A 116 -14.94 -2.08 -1.60
CA GLY A 116 -15.89 -1.23 -0.89
C GLY A 116 -17.32 -1.68 -1.13
N GLY A 117 -18.21 -1.45 -0.16
CA GLY A 117 -19.59 -1.94 -0.27
C GLY A 117 -20.35 -1.88 1.03
N ASN A 118 -21.68 -2.00 0.95
CA ASN A 118 -22.52 -2.10 2.14
C ASN A 118 -23.15 -3.51 2.23
N PRO A 119 -22.66 -4.39 3.12
CA PRO A 119 -21.56 -4.18 4.07
C PRO A 119 -20.17 -4.35 3.42
N LEU A 120 -19.14 -3.77 4.05
CA LEU A 120 -17.74 -4.06 3.71
C LEU A 120 -17.45 -5.52 4.10
N SER A 121 -16.94 -6.31 3.16
CA SER A 121 -16.57 -7.71 3.40
C SER A 121 -15.33 -7.82 4.30
N ALA A 122 -15.33 -8.77 5.23
CA ALA A 122 -14.14 -9.12 6.01
C ALA A 122 -13.13 -9.98 5.22
N MET A 123 -13.49 -10.44 4.02
CA MET A 123 -12.63 -11.17 3.10
C MET A 123 -12.22 -10.28 1.93
N ALA A 124 -10.96 -10.39 1.51
CA ALA A 124 -10.46 -9.72 0.32
C ALA A 124 -11.26 -10.19 -0.92
N GLY A 125 -11.62 -9.24 -1.78
CA GLY A 125 -12.24 -9.53 -3.07
C GLY A 125 -11.21 -9.91 -4.14
N PHE A 126 -9.97 -9.47 -3.95
CA PHE A 126 -8.83 -9.80 -4.80
C PHE A 126 -7.54 -9.83 -3.98
N GLU A 127 -6.63 -10.73 -4.28
CA GLU A 127 -5.32 -10.79 -3.65
C GLU A 127 -4.30 -11.41 -4.61
N PHE A 128 -3.06 -10.93 -4.55
CA PHE A 128 -2.01 -11.40 -5.45
C PHE A 128 -0.61 -11.24 -4.88
N GLN A 129 0.31 -11.99 -5.49
CA GLN A 129 1.74 -11.97 -5.21
C GLN A 129 2.50 -11.95 -6.54
N GLN A 130 3.75 -11.51 -6.50
CA GLN A 130 4.66 -11.64 -7.65
C GLN A 130 5.92 -12.41 -7.23
N PRO A 131 6.06 -13.69 -7.65
CA PRO A 131 7.11 -14.58 -7.13
C PRO A 131 8.55 -14.08 -7.28
N SER A 132 8.81 -13.21 -8.26
CA SER A 132 10.15 -12.65 -8.53
C SER A 132 10.38 -11.27 -7.93
N VAL A 133 9.39 -10.72 -7.21
CA VAL A 133 9.43 -9.40 -6.60
C VAL A 133 9.60 -9.56 -5.10
N THR A 134 10.49 -8.77 -4.51
CA THR A 134 10.70 -8.75 -3.06
C THR A 134 10.05 -7.49 -2.48
N GLY A 135 9.30 -7.67 -1.40
CA GLY A 135 8.69 -6.56 -0.67
C GLY A 135 7.47 -5.96 -1.36
N LEU A 136 6.74 -6.72 -2.18
CA LEU A 136 5.45 -6.30 -2.70
C LEU A 136 4.53 -5.94 -1.52
N GLY A 137 3.81 -4.83 -1.61
CA GLY A 137 3.00 -4.31 -0.49
C GLY A 137 3.79 -3.56 0.60
N GLN A 138 5.10 -3.32 0.43
CA GLN A 138 5.86 -2.52 1.40
C GLN A 138 5.45 -1.04 1.41
N SER A 139 5.16 -0.49 0.24
CA SER A 139 4.65 0.87 0.06
C SER A 139 3.56 0.83 -1.00
N LEU A 140 2.43 1.47 -0.73
CA LEU A 140 1.28 1.51 -1.61
C LEU A 140 0.82 2.94 -1.87
N GLY A 141 0.33 3.16 -3.07
CA GLY A 141 -0.46 4.31 -3.50
C GLY A 141 -1.50 3.83 -4.51
N ALA A 142 -2.43 4.70 -4.86
CA ALA A 142 -3.42 4.41 -5.89
C ALA A 142 -3.85 5.67 -6.63
N GLY A 143 -4.29 5.50 -7.87
CA GLY A 143 -4.81 6.57 -8.72
C GLY A 143 -4.93 6.10 -10.17
N ASP A 144 -5.74 6.79 -10.97
CA ASP A 144 -6.02 6.45 -12.38
C ASP A 144 -4.88 6.94 -13.28
N VAL A 145 -3.84 6.12 -13.46
CA VAL A 145 -2.60 6.43 -14.19
C VAL A 145 -2.80 6.26 -15.69
N ASP A 146 -3.63 5.31 -16.12
CA ASP A 146 -3.89 5.03 -17.54
C ASP A 146 -5.13 5.74 -18.11
N ARG A 147 -5.93 6.37 -17.25
CA ARG A 147 -7.12 7.18 -17.57
C ARG A 147 -8.30 6.36 -18.06
N ASP A 148 -8.36 5.11 -17.66
CA ASP A 148 -9.51 4.29 -17.99
C ASP A 148 -10.72 4.64 -17.11
N GLY A 149 -10.52 5.34 -15.98
CA GLY A 149 -11.54 5.72 -15.01
C GLY A 149 -11.61 4.80 -13.78
N SER A 150 -10.72 3.85 -13.66
CA SER A 150 -10.49 2.98 -12.50
C SER A 150 -9.21 3.43 -11.81
N SER A 151 -9.11 3.24 -10.49
CA SER A 151 -7.85 3.49 -9.79
C SER A 151 -6.89 2.34 -10.03
N ASP A 152 -5.64 2.65 -10.33
CA ASP A 152 -4.56 1.67 -10.45
C ASP A 152 -3.86 1.48 -9.11
N ILE A 153 -3.27 0.32 -8.91
CA ILE A 153 -2.47 0.02 -7.71
C ILE A 153 -1.01 0.37 -8.01
N ILE A 154 -0.40 1.19 -7.16
CA ILE A 154 1.01 1.60 -7.28
C ILE A 154 1.78 1.00 -6.11
N ALA A 155 2.72 0.09 -6.38
CA ALA A 155 3.50 -0.61 -5.37
C ALA A 155 4.98 -0.25 -5.43
N GLY A 156 5.50 0.32 -4.36
CA GLY A 156 6.93 0.52 -4.17
C GLY A 156 7.62 -0.76 -3.67
N VAL A 157 8.67 -1.19 -4.37
CA VAL A 157 9.45 -2.41 -4.06
C VAL A 157 10.94 -2.08 -3.93
N PRO A 158 11.31 -1.31 -2.89
CA PRO A 158 12.61 -0.64 -2.80
C PRO A 158 13.81 -1.57 -2.70
N SER A 159 13.61 -2.83 -2.29
CA SER A 159 14.70 -3.79 -2.14
C SER A 159 15.07 -4.52 -3.43
N THR A 160 14.26 -4.38 -4.48
CA THR A 160 14.43 -5.04 -5.79
C THR A 160 15.59 -4.44 -6.58
N ASP A 161 16.25 -5.26 -7.39
CA ASP A 161 17.33 -4.83 -8.28
C ASP A 161 16.76 -4.09 -9.50
N ALA A 162 17.41 -3.01 -9.92
CA ALA A 162 16.97 -2.19 -11.05
C ALA A 162 18.17 -1.66 -11.84
N GLY A 163 18.07 -1.63 -13.18
CA GLY A 163 19.18 -1.21 -14.06
C GLY A 163 20.53 -1.89 -13.80
N GLY A 164 20.54 -3.15 -13.34
CA GLY A 164 21.75 -3.88 -12.95
C GLY A 164 22.34 -3.50 -11.58
N ALA A 165 21.74 -2.54 -10.87
CA ALA A 165 22.15 -2.12 -9.55
C ALA A 165 21.35 -2.84 -8.45
N THR A 166 22.08 -3.41 -7.50
CA THR A 166 21.51 -4.11 -6.34
C THR A 166 20.70 -3.18 -5.45
N SER A 167 19.46 -3.55 -5.15
CA SER A 167 18.57 -2.80 -4.24
C SER A 167 18.47 -1.31 -4.61
N ALA A 168 18.50 -1.03 -5.90
CA ALA A 168 18.21 0.30 -6.41
C ALA A 168 16.71 0.63 -6.29
N GLY A 169 15.84 -0.39 -6.28
CA GLY A 169 14.41 -0.28 -6.08
C GLY A 169 13.63 -0.04 -7.37
N LYS A 170 12.36 -0.42 -7.36
CA LYS A 170 11.39 -0.18 -8.45
C LYS A 170 10.05 0.29 -7.87
N VAL A 171 9.21 0.80 -8.74
CA VAL A 171 7.76 0.91 -8.53
C VAL A 171 7.07 0.09 -9.62
N LEU A 172 6.07 -0.68 -9.23
CA LEU A 172 5.24 -1.48 -10.12
C LEU A 172 3.83 -0.90 -10.10
N ILE A 173 3.20 -0.75 -11.27
CA ILE A 173 1.83 -0.26 -11.40
C ILE A 173 1.01 -1.39 -12.01
N PHE A 174 -0.15 -1.65 -11.41
CA PHE A 174 -1.12 -2.66 -11.83
C PHE A 174 -2.40 -1.93 -12.18
N TYR A 175 -2.83 -2.04 -13.44
CA TYR A 175 -4.04 -1.38 -13.88
C TYR A 175 -5.28 -1.96 -13.20
N GLY A 176 -6.18 -1.05 -12.82
CA GLY A 176 -7.45 -1.39 -12.21
C GLY A 176 -8.50 -1.84 -13.23
N GLY A 177 -9.75 -1.82 -12.78
CA GLY A 177 -10.92 -2.12 -13.57
C GLY A 177 -11.17 -3.62 -13.76
N PRO A 178 -12.04 -4.00 -14.71
CA PRO A 178 -12.42 -5.39 -14.96
C PRO A 178 -11.26 -6.32 -15.38
N GLY A 179 -10.12 -5.73 -15.75
CA GLY A 179 -8.92 -6.44 -16.20
C GLY A 179 -7.90 -6.72 -15.10
N LEU A 180 -8.11 -6.26 -13.86
CA LEU A 180 -7.17 -6.44 -12.75
C LEU A 180 -6.81 -7.94 -12.56
N ASP A 181 -5.54 -8.28 -12.80
CA ASP A 181 -5.06 -9.67 -12.81
C ASP A 181 -3.81 -9.91 -11.95
N GLY A 182 -3.26 -8.86 -11.33
CA GLY A 182 -2.09 -8.92 -10.46
C GLY A 182 -0.75 -8.99 -11.20
N LEU A 183 -0.75 -8.77 -12.52
CA LEU A 183 0.45 -8.56 -13.33
C LEU A 183 0.72 -7.06 -13.47
N ASP A 184 1.99 -6.67 -13.39
CA ASP A 184 2.35 -5.25 -13.51
C ASP A 184 2.38 -4.80 -14.97
N ASP A 185 1.72 -3.68 -15.23
CA ASP A 185 1.63 -3.05 -16.55
C ASP A 185 2.78 -2.07 -16.81
N ILE A 186 3.19 -1.35 -15.75
CA ILE A 186 4.29 -0.39 -15.80
C ILE A 186 5.31 -0.68 -14.70
N GLN A 187 6.59 -0.67 -15.07
CA GLN A 187 7.70 -0.63 -14.12
C GLN A 187 8.43 0.71 -14.21
N LEU A 188 8.50 1.43 -13.09
CA LEU A 188 9.30 2.63 -12.93
C LEU A 188 10.58 2.33 -12.16
N GLN A 189 11.65 3.02 -12.53
CA GLN A 189 12.93 3.02 -11.84
C GLN A 189 13.58 4.39 -11.94
N SER A 190 14.58 4.66 -11.09
CA SER A 190 15.46 5.83 -11.22
C SER A 190 16.10 5.86 -12.63
N PRO A 191 16.28 7.03 -13.28
CA PRO A 191 16.93 7.12 -14.60
C PRO A 191 18.38 6.62 -14.61
N ALA A 192 19.06 6.71 -13.45
CA ALA A 192 20.41 6.20 -13.25
C ALA A 192 20.43 5.40 -11.93
N PRO A 193 19.92 4.15 -11.93
CA PRO A 193 19.83 3.33 -10.73
C PRO A 193 21.21 3.11 -10.11
N VAL A 194 21.32 3.38 -8.81
CA VAL A 194 22.55 3.11 -8.06
C VAL A 194 22.29 2.14 -6.93
N ARG A 195 23.33 1.40 -6.53
CA ARG A 195 23.24 0.40 -5.45
C ARG A 195 22.67 1.05 -4.18
N ASN A 196 21.69 0.41 -3.58
CA ASN A 196 21.00 0.84 -2.35
C ASN A 196 20.28 2.21 -2.47
N GLU A 197 19.84 2.62 -3.67
CA GLU A 197 19.02 3.82 -3.82
C GLU A 197 17.66 3.69 -3.13
N LEU A 198 17.09 2.48 -3.08
CA LEU A 198 15.80 2.19 -2.47
C LEU A 198 14.66 3.04 -3.06
N PHE A 199 14.67 3.24 -4.38
CA PHE A 199 13.58 3.86 -5.13
C PHE A 199 12.27 3.11 -4.89
N GLY A 200 11.19 3.83 -4.58
CA GLY A 200 9.92 3.21 -4.19
C GLY A 200 9.79 2.96 -2.69
N THR A 201 10.60 3.61 -1.84
CA THR A 201 10.44 3.49 -0.38
C THR A 201 9.13 4.12 0.09
N THR A 202 8.67 5.15 -0.61
CA THR A 202 7.34 5.73 -0.46
C THR A 202 6.84 6.09 -1.86
N VAL A 203 5.53 5.90 -2.09
CA VAL A 203 4.86 6.28 -3.32
C VAL A 203 3.58 7.05 -2.99
N ALA A 204 3.20 7.97 -3.86
CA ALA A 204 1.91 8.64 -3.83
C ALA A 204 1.48 8.95 -5.27
N ALA A 205 0.18 9.10 -5.48
CA ALA A 205 -0.40 9.48 -6.77
C ALA A 205 -1.31 10.70 -6.61
N GLY A 206 -1.39 11.51 -7.66
CA GLY A 206 -2.28 12.67 -7.74
C GLY A 206 -1.82 13.64 -8.81
N ASP A 207 -2.70 14.57 -9.21
CA ASP A 207 -2.37 15.65 -10.13
C ASP A 207 -1.53 16.72 -9.41
N VAL A 208 -0.22 16.72 -9.64
CA VAL A 208 0.71 17.66 -8.96
C VAL A 208 1.03 18.89 -9.81
N ASN A 209 0.63 18.91 -11.08
CA ASN A 209 0.95 19.98 -12.02
C ASN A 209 -0.30 20.77 -12.51
N GLY A 210 -1.51 20.30 -12.18
CA GLY A 210 -2.80 20.90 -12.53
C GLY A 210 -3.36 20.52 -13.90
N ASP A 211 -2.85 19.47 -14.55
CA ASP A 211 -3.26 19.05 -15.90
C ASP A 211 -4.38 17.99 -15.90
N ARG A 212 -4.90 17.64 -14.72
CA ARG A 212 -5.91 16.60 -14.48
C ARG A 212 -5.46 15.22 -14.93
N ARG A 213 -4.16 14.96 -14.85
CA ARG A 213 -3.58 13.62 -15.00
C ARG A 213 -3.05 13.15 -13.66
N THR A 214 -3.22 11.85 -13.38
CA THR A 214 -2.59 11.27 -12.20
C THR A 214 -1.09 11.22 -12.44
N ASP A 215 -0.32 11.95 -11.63
CA ASP A 215 1.12 11.86 -11.59
C ASP A 215 1.53 10.87 -10.49
N VAL A 216 2.70 10.24 -10.65
CA VAL A 216 3.27 9.34 -9.64
C VAL A 216 4.49 10.00 -9.00
N VAL A 217 4.46 10.15 -7.68
CA VAL A 217 5.57 10.69 -6.87
C VAL A 217 6.24 9.56 -6.11
N VAL A 218 7.56 9.46 -6.24
CA VAL A 218 8.35 8.34 -5.70
C VAL A 218 9.50 8.84 -4.85
N GLY A 219 9.58 8.40 -3.59
CA GLY A 219 10.70 8.66 -2.70
C GLY A 219 11.77 7.56 -2.74
N ALA A 220 13.03 7.97 -2.60
CA ALA A 220 14.19 7.11 -2.48
C ALA A 220 15.08 7.61 -1.32
N ILE A 221 15.26 6.81 -0.27
CA ILE A 221 15.98 7.28 0.93
C ILE A 221 17.50 7.25 0.75
N TYR A 222 18.03 6.48 -0.20
CA TYR A 222 19.46 6.24 -0.44
C TYR A 222 20.24 5.78 0.81
N LYS A 223 20.51 4.48 0.92
CA LYS A 223 21.27 3.90 2.05
C LYS A 223 22.70 3.57 1.64
N SER A 224 23.62 4.53 1.78
CA SER A 224 25.05 4.25 1.61
C SER A 224 25.57 3.26 2.67
N VAL A 225 26.43 2.33 2.25
CA VAL A 225 27.19 1.45 3.16
C VAL A 225 28.44 2.12 3.73
N VAL A 226 28.86 3.27 3.17
CA VAL A 226 30.00 4.06 3.68
C VAL A 226 29.53 5.49 3.95
N PRO A 227 29.64 5.99 5.20
CA PRO A 227 29.27 7.36 5.53
C PRO A 227 30.11 8.41 4.76
N PRO A 228 29.55 9.58 4.45
CA PRO A 228 28.16 9.97 4.70
C PRO A 228 27.19 9.35 3.67
N SER A 229 26.01 8.92 4.13
CA SER A 229 24.91 8.63 3.20
C SER A 229 24.54 9.92 2.45
N GLY A 230 24.47 9.84 1.13
CA GLY A 230 23.93 10.94 0.32
C GLY A 230 22.48 11.27 0.70
N PRO A 231 21.99 12.46 0.34
CA PRO A 231 20.59 12.82 0.58
C PRO A 231 19.65 11.88 -0.18
N GLY A 232 18.46 11.64 0.38
CA GLY A 232 17.37 11.00 -0.36
C GLY A 232 16.92 11.85 -1.56
N LYS A 233 16.20 11.23 -2.49
CA LYS A 233 15.64 11.86 -3.69
C LYS A 233 14.14 11.64 -3.77
N VAL A 234 13.47 12.55 -4.47
CA VAL A 234 12.08 12.41 -4.90
C VAL A 234 12.05 12.51 -6.42
N PHE A 235 11.29 11.62 -7.05
CA PHE A 235 11.07 11.57 -8.50
C PHE A 235 9.59 11.82 -8.75
N VAL A 236 9.27 12.59 -9.78
CA VAL A 236 7.89 12.85 -10.22
C VAL A 236 7.78 12.38 -11.66
N PHE A 237 6.83 11.48 -11.89
CA PHE A 237 6.48 10.96 -13.21
C PHE A 237 5.14 11.56 -13.58
N LEU A 238 5.15 12.48 -14.56
CA LEU A 238 3.94 13.15 -15.00
C LEU A 238 3.07 12.20 -15.82
N GLY A 239 1.78 12.17 -15.52
CA GLY A 239 0.79 11.42 -16.29
C GLY A 239 0.74 11.93 -17.73
N GLN A 240 0.52 11.02 -18.70
CA GLN A 240 0.44 11.35 -20.12
C GLN A 240 -0.96 11.40 -20.66
#